data_AF-A0A3D3PDW8-F1
#
_entry.id   AF-A0A3D3PDW8-F1
#
_cell.length_a   1.000
_cell.length_b   1.000
_cell.length_c   1.000
_cell.angle_alpha   90.00
_cell.angle_beta   90.00
_cell.angle_gamma   90.00
#
_symmetry.space_group_name_H-M   'P 1'
#
loop_
_entity.id
_entity.type
_entity.pdbx_description
1 polymer ?
#
loop_
_entity_poly.entity_id
_entity_poly.type
_entity_poly.pdbx_seq_one_letter_code
_entity_poly.pdbx_strand_id
1 'polypeptide(L)'
;MSHTFHIPVLGLGYSIDTPLKVARYGISSVISIVDDELIERMREFHSQDQADYQPIKHSEYDYRAKRITAYLNLLDELISRQHNEMTDQPFLPGQDITKYFELLPDDSPKSILYKEMLSETLLEKRIALEKILRKSIKKGAIDVNIMAKVDKTNYDKQGNPCDDNFSDALASLRGFANSRLSSSVTLSAGMSPRLYSYIG
;
A
#
# COMPACT_ATOMS: atom_id res chain seq x y z
N MET A 1 3.93 -7.54 17.64
CA MET A 1 3.12 -8.27 16.65
C MET A 1 2.30 -7.29 15.84
N SER A 2 2.21 -7.53 14.54
CA SER A 2 1.21 -6.97 13.62
C SER A 2 -0.14 -7.65 13.83
N HIS A 3 -1.18 -7.19 13.15
CA HIS A 3 -2.47 -7.91 13.09
C HIS A 3 -2.25 -9.37 12.65
N THR A 4 -3.13 -10.26 13.11
CA THR A 4 -3.10 -11.69 12.75
C THR A 4 -3.79 -11.98 11.41
N PHE A 5 -4.37 -10.96 10.78
CA PHE A 5 -5.03 -11.04 9.48
C PHE A 5 -4.47 -10.00 8.51
N HIS A 6 -4.66 -10.24 7.22
CA HIS A 6 -4.41 -9.29 6.14
C HIS A 6 -5.65 -9.23 5.24
N ILE A 7 -5.85 -8.10 4.55
CA ILE A 7 -6.95 -7.98 3.58
C ILE A 7 -6.48 -8.52 2.23
N PRO A 8 -7.09 -9.61 1.71
CA PRO A 8 -6.68 -10.20 0.44
C PRO A 8 -7.14 -9.34 -0.74
N VAL A 9 -6.78 -9.74 -1.96
CA VAL A 9 -7.30 -9.13 -3.18
C VAL A 9 -8.79 -9.43 -3.31
N LEU A 10 -9.63 -8.39 -3.26
CA LEU A 10 -11.09 -8.51 -3.39
C LEU A 10 -11.61 -8.14 -4.80
N GLY A 11 -10.73 -7.75 -5.72
CA GLY A 11 -11.04 -7.33 -7.09
C GLY A 11 -10.33 -6.03 -7.49
N LEU A 12 -10.27 -5.76 -8.79
CA LEU A 12 -9.50 -4.64 -9.37
C LEU A 12 -9.92 -3.28 -8.80
N GLY A 13 -11.23 -2.98 -8.76
CA GLY A 13 -11.74 -1.71 -8.24
C GLY A 13 -11.92 -1.64 -6.73
N TYR A 14 -12.16 -2.78 -6.06
CA TYR A 14 -12.54 -2.79 -4.64
C TYR A 14 -11.37 -2.66 -3.67
N SER A 15 -10.17 -3.05 -4.10
CA SER A 15 -8.99 -3.09 -3.22
C SER A 15 -8.02 -1.93 -3.43
N ILE A 16 -8.19 -1.14 -4.49
CA ILE A 16 -7.17 -0.20 -4.97
C ILE A 16 -6.85 0.94 -4.00
N ASP A 17 -7.82 1.36 -3.19
CA ASP A 17 -7.69 2.41 -2.17
C ASP A 17 -7.69 1.87 -0.73
N THR A 18 -7.84 0.55 -0.55
CA THR A 18 -7.87 -0.10 0.77
C THR A 18 -6.68 0.31 1.66
N PRO A 19 -5.43 0.37 1.16
CA PRO A 19 -4.31 0.84 1.96
C PRO A 19 -4.54 2.21 2.62
N LEU A 20 -5.16 3.17 1.93
CA LEU A 20 -5.45 4.51 2.46
C LEU A 20 -6.45 4.50 3.62
N LYS A 21 -7.26 3.44 3.73
CA LYS A 21 -8.28 3.29 4.77
C LYS A 21 -7.73 2.58 6.01
N VAL A 22 -6.82 1.63 5.83
CA VAL A 22 -6.46 0.69 6.90
C VAL A 22 -4.98 0.68 7.28
N ALA A 23 -4.06 1.12 6.42
CA ALA A 23 -2.63 0.97 6.66
C ALA A 23 -2.14 1.79 7.86
N ARG A 24 -2.74 2.95 8.14
CA ARG A 24 -2.41 3.72 9.37
C ARG A 24 -2.68 2.94 10.65
N TYR A 25 -3.64 2.01 10.62
CA TYR A 25 -3.96 1.10 11.74
C TYR A 25 -3.06 -0.14 11.81
N GLY A 26 -2.01 -0.22 10.99
CA GLY A 26 -1.10 -1.36 10.95
C GLY A 26 -1.61 -2.58 10.18
N ILE A 27 -2.78 -2.48 9.52
CA ILE A 27 -3.40 -3.58 8.78
C ILE A 27 -2.81 -3.61 7.37
N SER A 28 -2.21 -4.73 7.00
CA SER A 28 -1.70 -4.95 5.63
C SER A 28 -2.84 -5.31 4.68
N SER A 29 -2.74 -4.85 3.44
CA SER A 29 -3.71 -5.13 2.39
C SER A 29 -3.04 -5.31 1.04
N VAL A 30 -3.63 -6.16 0.20
CA VAL A 30 -3.14 -6.42 -1.15
C VAL A 30 -3.93 -5.62 -2.18
N ILE A 31 -3.24 -4.88 -3.05
CA ILE A 31 -3.84 -4.15 -4.19
C ILE A 31 -3.53 -4.86 -5.50
N SER A 32 -4.50 -4.90 -6.42
CA SER A 32 -4.21 -5.38 -7.77
C SER A 32 -3.62 -4.26 -8.62
N ILE A 33 -2.43 -4.47 -9.18
CA ILE A 33 -1.74 -3.49 -10.05
C ILE A 33 -1.87 -3.82 -11.54
N VAL A 34 -2.89 -4.60 -11.89
CA VAL A 34 -3.08 -5.12 -13.25
C VAL A 34 -3.65 -4.06 -14.19
N ASP A 35 -4.59 -3.23 -13.73
CA ASP A 35 -5.29 -2.26 -14.58
C ASP A 35 -4.67 -0.87 -14.41
N ASP A 36 -3.86 -0.44 -15.38
CA ASP A 36 -3.16 0.84 -15.29
C ASP A 36 -4.04 2.05 -15.59
N GLU A 37 -5.14 1.89 -16.32
CA GLU A 37 -6.09 2.98 -16.55
C GLU A 37 -6.82 3.32 -15.25
N LEU A 38 -7.26 2.28 -14.52
CA LEU A 38 -7.84 2.45 -13.20
C LEU A 38 -6.81 3.11 -12.24
N ILE A 39 -5.57 2.63 -12.23
CA ILE A 39 -4.50 3.20 -11.40
C ILE A 39 -4.29 4.68 -11.69
N GLU A 40 -4.23 5.08 -12.96
CA GLU A 40 -4.01 6.48 -13.32
C GLU A 40 -5.19 7.37 -12.93
N ARG A 41 -6.43 6.88 -13.08
CA ARG A 41 -7.64 7.58 -12.62
C ARG A 41 -7.66 7.74 -11.10
N MET A 42 -7.26 6.70 -10.36
CA MET A 42 -7.15 6.79 -8.90
C MET A 42 -6.01 7.71 -8.47
N ARG A 43 -4.90 7.73 -9.20
CA ARG A 43 -3.80 8.67 -8.98
C ARG A 43 -4.28 10.11 -9.17
N GLU A 44 -5.00 10.40 -10.25
CA GLU A 44 -5.62 11.71 -10.49
C GLU A 44 -6.53 12.11 -9.33
N PHE A 45 -7.46 11.23 -8.94
CA PHE A 45 -8.40 11.46 -7.86
C PHE A 45 -7.71 11.78 -6.52
N HIS A 46 -6.67 11.03 -6.16
CA HIS A 46 -5.94 11.23 -4.91
C HIS A 46 -4.87 12.34 -4.96
N SER A 47 -4.62 12.91 -6.14
CA SER A 47 -3.66 14.02 -6.33
C SER A 47 -4.34 15.37 -6.53
N GLN A 48 -5.67 15.48 -6.38
CA GLN A 48 -6.42 16.72 -6.67
C GLN A 48 -5.93 17.94 -5.87
N ASP A 49 -5.41 17.72 -4.66
CA ASP A 49 -4.86 18.78 -3.81
C ASP A 49 -3.34 18.99 -3.99
N GLN A 50 -2.69 18.24 -4.90
CA GLN A 50 -1.25 18.34 -5.17
C GLN A 50 -0.99 19.17 -6.44
N ALA A 51 -0.21 20.24 -6.30
CA ALA A 51 0.09 21.18 -7.39
C ALA A 51 0.84 20.55 -8.59
N ASP A 52 1.46 19.38 -8.41
CA ASP A 52 2.38 18.77 -9.37
C ASP A 52 1.83 17.52 -10.09
N TYR A 53 0.52 17.24 -10.00
CA TYR A 53 -0.05 16.13 -10.76
C TYR A 53 0.07 16.36 -12.27
N GLN A 54 0.78 15.47 -12.96
CA GLN A 54 0.87 15.41 -14.41
C GLN A 54 0.43 14.03 -14.91
N PRO A 55 -0.54 13.93 -15.83
CA PRO A 55 -1.02 12.65 -16.32
C PRO A 55 0.03 11.93 -17.16
N ILE A 56 0.23 10.64 -16.90
CA ILE A 56 1.13 9.79 -17.66
C ILE A 56 0.38 9.25 -18.87
N LYS A 57 0.79 9.65 -20.08
CA LYS A 57 0.03 9.36 -21.32
C LYS A 57 0.45 8.01 -21.92
N HIS A 58 -0.47 7.34 -22.63
CA HIS A 58 -0.17 6.12 -23.39
C HIS A 58 0.94 6.29 -24.44
N SER A 59 1.19 7.53 -24.87
CA SER A 59 2.24 7.86 -25.83
C SER A 59 3.64 7.88 -25.23
N GLU A 60 3.76 7.77 -23.91
CA GLU A 60 5.04 7.70 -23.20
C GLU A 60 5.63 6.29 -23.22
N TYR A 61 6.96 6.24 -23.29
CA TYR A 61 7.67 4.98 -23.10
C TYR A 61 7.45 4.44 -21.68
N ASP A 62 7.15 3.13 -21.61
CA ASP A 62 6.87 2.36 -20.39
C ASP A 62 5.78 3.01 -19.50
N TYR A 63 4.78 3.65 -20.13
CA TYR A 63 3.73 4.39 -19.43
C TYR A 63 3.04 3.56 -18.34
N ARG A 64 2.84 2.26 -18.59
CA ARG A 64 2.18 1.35 -17.66
C ARG A 64 2.97 1.16 -16.38
N ALA A 65 4.26 0.85 -16.48
CA ALA A 65 5.14 0.72 -15.32
C ALA A 65 5.22 2.06 -14.58
N LYS A 66 5.33 3.19 -15.30
CA LYS A 66 5.36 4.53 -14.69
C LYS A 66 4.08 4.86 -13.91
N ARG A 67 2.90 4.56 -14.45
CA ARG A 67 1.60 4.76 -13.76
C ARG A 67 1.56 3.97 -12.45
N ILE A 68 1.96 2.70 -12.50
CA ILE A 68 2.04 1.83 -11.33
C ILE A 68 3.02 2.39 -10.31
N THR A 69 4.26 2.69 -10.69
CA THR A 69 5.27 3.28 -9.80
C THR A 69 4.79 4.57 -9.14
N ALA A 70 4.23 5.49 -9.94
CA ALA A 70 3.77 6.78 -9.46
C ALA A 70 2.62 6.62 -8.44
N TYR A 71 1.67 5.72 -8.70
CA TYR A 71 0.57 5.47 -7.78
C TYR A 71 1.01 4.80 -6.48
N LEU A 72 1.88 3.79 -6.55
CA LEU A 72 2.42 3.13 -5.36
C LEU A 72 3.19 4.12 -4.47
N ASN A 73 3.96 5.02 -5.07
CA ASN A 73 4.66 6.08 -4.35
C ASN A 73 3.71 7.11 -3.75
N LEU A 74 2.65 7.49 -4.46
CA LEU A 74 1.60 8.37 -3.92
C LEU A 74 0.94 7.73 -2.70
N LEU A 75 0.58 6.45 -2.77
CA LEU A 75 0.00 5.74 -1.63
C LEU A 75 0.92 5.74 -0.41
N ASP A 76 2.21 5.44 -0.58
CA ASP A 76 3.16 5.49 0.54
C ASP A 76 3.28 6.89 1.15
N GLU A 77 3.28 7.94 0.32
CA GLU A 77 3.31 9.32 0.81
C GLU A 77 2.06 9.66 1.64
N LEU A 78 0.87 9.39 1.09
CA LEU A 78 -0.41 9.67 1.75
C LEU A 78 -0.54 8.89 3.07
N ILE A 79 -0.17 7.62 3.08
CA ILE A 79 -0.22 6.78 4.28
C ILE A 79 0.83 7.23 5.30
N SER A 80 2.01 7.66 4.86
CA SER A 80 3.03 8.22 5.76
C SER A 80 2.52 9.49 6.44
N ARG A 81 1.82 10.37 5.71
CA ARG A 81 1.18 11.55 6.27
C ARG A 81 0.12 11.17 7.31
N GLN A 82 -0.83 10.31 6.94
CA GLN A 82 -1.87 9.82 7.86
C GLN A 82 -1.28 9.15 9.10
N HIS A 83 -0.19 8.40 8.94
CA HIS A 83 0.50 7.74 10.03
C HIS A 83 1.10 8.77 11.00
N ASN A 84 1.84 9.76 10.48
CA ASN A 84 2.44 10.81 11.30
C ASN A 84 1.37 11.62 12.05
N GLU A 85 0.33 12.06 11.35
CA GLU A 85 -0.82 12.77 11.92
C GLU A 85 -1.46 11.96 13.05
N MET A 86 -1.71 10.66 12.83
CA MET A 86 -2.24 9.76 13.85
C MET A 86 -1.28 9.62 15.03
N THR A 87 0.03 9.43 14.78
CA THR A 87 1.02 9.24 15.87
C THR A 87 1.22 10.48 16.73
N ASP A 88 0.75 11.65 16.32
CA ASP A 88 0.80 12.90 17.10
C ASP A 88 -0.49 13.19 17.88
N GLN A 89 -1.56 12.41 17.66
CA GLN A 89 -2.84 12.59 18.35
C GLN A 89 -2.74 12.28 19.85
N PRO A 90 -3.53 12.95 20.70
CA PRO A 90 -3.68 12.54 22.10
C PRO A 90 -4.40 11.19 22.20
N PHE A 91 -4.07 10.39 23.22
CA PHE A 91 -4.76 9.13 23.52
C PHE A 91 -6.13 9.41 24.16
N LEU A 92 -7.07 9.88 23.34
CA LEU A 92 -8.46 10.19 23.72
C LEU A 92 -9.43 9.28 22.97
N PRO A 93 -10.58 8.93 23.57
CA PRO A 93 -11.62 8.16 22.90
C PRO A 93 -12.04 8.80 21.56
N GLY A 94 -12.16 7.98 20.52
CA GLY A 94 -12.54 8.42 19.17
C GLY A 94 -11.39 8.91 18.29
N GLN A 95 -10.17 9.05 18.83
CA GLN A 95 -8.99 9.38 18.03
C GLN A 95 -8.45 8.15 17.31
N ASP A 96 -7.85 8.36 16.13
CA ASP A 96 -7.27 7.29 15.32
C ASP A 96 -6.14 6.57 16.06
N ILE A 97 -5.34 7.27 16.87
CA ILE A 97 -4.31 6.63 17.70
C ILE A 97 -4.90 5.66 18.72
N THR A 98 -6.03 6.00 19.32
CA THR A 98 -6.74 5.12 20.26
C THR A 98 -7.33 3.93 19.51
N LYS A 99 -7.98 4.18 18.37
CA LYS A 99 -8.50 3.15 17.48
C LYS A 99 -7.43 2.16 17.01
N TYR A 100 -6.19 2.61 16.77
CA TYR A 100 -5.06 1.73 16.44
C TYR A 100 -4.91 0.61 17.48
N PHE A 101 -4.90 0.95 18.77
CA PHE A 101 -4.69 -0.03 19.84
C PHE A 101 -5.95 -0.84 20.15
N GLU A 102 -7.14 -0.27 19.97
CA GLU A 102 -8.42 -0.98 20.10
C GLU A 102 -8.61 -2.06 19.03
N LEU A 103 -8.02 -1.88 17.84
CA LEU A 103 -8.07 -2.87 16.75
C LEU A 103 -7.05 -4.00 16.92
N LEU A 104 -6.10 -3.90 17.86
CA LEU A 104 -5.12 -4.96 18.08
C LEU A 104 -5.74 -6.15 18.81
N PRO A 105 -5.21 -7.38 18.58
CA PRO A 105 -5.54 -8.53 19.42
C PRO A 105 -5.32 -8.23 20.91
N ASP A 106 -6.27 -8.65 21.74
CA ASP A 106 -6.31 -8.36 23.18
C ASP A 106 -5.10 -8.88 23.96
N ASP A 107 -4.50 -9.97 23.48
CA ASP A 107 -3.34 -10.65 24.03
C ASP A 107 -2.00 -10.09 23.50
N SER A 108 -2.05 -9.14 22.55
CA SER A 108 -0.84 -8.57 21.99
C SER A 108 -0.10 -7.72 23.04
N PRO A 109 1.25 -7.75 23.09
CA PRO A 109 2.02 -6.97 24.06
C PRO A 109 1.70 -5.47 24.03
N LYS A 110 1.35 -4.94 22.85
CA LYS A 110 0.97 -3.53 22.67
C LYS A 110 -0.41 -3.23 23.25
N SER A 111 -1.39 -4.13 23.09
CA SER A 111 -2.73 -3.96 23.68
C SER A 111 -2.68 -4.01 25.20
N ILE A 112 -1.87 -4.93 25.76
CA ILE A 112 -1.62 -5.02 27.20
C ILE A 112 -1.00 -3.71 27.72
N LEU A 113 0.06 -3.22 27.06
CA LEU A 113 0.72 -1.97 27.45
C LEU A 113 -0.21 -0.74 27.33
N TYR A 114 -1.09 -0.74 26.33
CA TYR A 114 -2.10 0.31 26.17
C TYR A 114 -3.12 0.30 27.33
N LYS A 115 -3.60 -0.87 27.73
CA LYS A 115 -4.51 -1.01 28.88
C LYS A 115 -3.83 -0.59 30.19
N GLU A 116 -2.54 -0.88 30.36
CA GLU A 116 -1.73 -0.40 31.49
C GLU A 116 -1.62 1.14 31.49
N MET A 117 -1.35 1.74 30.33
CA MET A 117 -1.32 3.20 30.19
C MET A 117 -2.66 3.86 30.54
N LEU A 118 -3.79 3.23 30.21
CA LEU A 118 -5.13 3.74 30.55
C LEU A 118 -5.45 3.68 32.06
N SER A 119 -4.91 2.69 32.79
CA SER A 119 -5.13 2.54 34.23
C SER A 119 -4.09 3.26 35.10
N GLU A 120 -3.00 3.77 34.51
CA GLU A 120 -1.94 4.47 35.22
C GLU A 120 -2.42 5.84 35.73
N THR A 121 -2.17 6.09 37.02
CA THR A 121 -2.58 7.31 37.73
C THR A 121 -1.41 8.28 37.91
N LEU A 122 -0.17 7.79 37.92
CA LEU A 122 1.02 8.62 38.00
C LEU A 122 1.35 9.20 36.61
N LEU A 123 1.23 10.53 36.50
CA LEU A 123 1.41 11.27 35.25
C LEU A 123 2.74 10.96 34.55
N GLU A 124 3.85 10.92 35.30
CA GLU A 124 5.18 10.65 34.72
C GLU A 124 5.27 9.27 34.06
N LYS A 125 4.71 8.24 34.71
CA LYS A 125 4.66 6.89 34.16
C LYS A 125 3.76 6.81 32.94
N ARG A 126 2.59 7.45 32.99
CA ARG A 126 1.67 7.52 31.85
C ARG A 126 2.37 8.15 30.63
N ILE A 127 3.06 9.28 30.80
CA ILE A 127 3.82 9.93 29.72
C ILE A 127 4.91 9.01 29.16
N ALA A 128 5.61 8.27 30.01
CA ALA A 128 6.61 7.30 29.57
C ALA A 128 5.98 6.17 28.74
N LEU A 129 4.83 5.63 29.18
CA LEU A 129 4.08 4.60 28.46
C LEU A 129 3.57 5.11 27.11
N GLU A 130 3.01 6.32 27.05
CA GLU A 130 2.58 6.96 25.79
C GLU A 130 3.74 7.05 24.79
N LYS A 131 4.93 7.44 25.25
CA LYS A 131 6.13 7.53 24.41
C LYS A 131 6.56 6.16 23.87
N ILE A 132 6.47 5.11 24.69
CA ILE A 132 6.78 3.73 24.27
C ILE A 132 5.74 3.27 23.22
N LEU A 133 4.45 3.51 23.49
CA LEU A 133 3.35 3.12 22.61
C LEU A 133 3.47 3.80 21.25
N ARG A 134 3.68 5.13 21.20
CA ARG A 134 3.87 5.89 19.94
C ARG A 134 5.01 5.31 19.09
N LYS A 135 6.17 5.03 19.71
CA LYS A 135 7.32 4.43 19.02
C LYS A 135 7.06 3.01 18.52
N SER A 136 6.07 2.32 19.08
CA SER A 136 5.74 0.95 18.70
C SER A 136 4.81 0.88 17.47
N ILE A 137 4.13 1.97 17.12
CA ILE A 137 3.14 2.02 16.03
C ILE A 137 3.87 1.74 14.71
N LYS A 138 3.25 0.92 13.86
CA LYS A 138 3.75 0.61 12.51
C LYS A 138 2.63 0.72 11.51
N LYS A 139 2.96 1.21 10.31
CA LYS A 139 2.10 1.17 9.13
C LYS A 139 1.89 -0.27 8.67
N GLY A 140 0.70 -0.55 8.12
CA GLY A 140 0.42 -1.79 7.39
C GLY A 140 1.14 -1.79 6.05
N ALA A 141 1.46 -2.99 5.54
CA ALA A 141 2.11 -3.14 4.25
C ALA A 141 1.11 -2.93 3.09
N ILE A 142 1.63 -2.39 1.98
CA ILE A 142 0.92 -2.28 0.70
C ILE A 142 1.44 -3.40 -0.18
N ASP A 143 0.89 -4.60 -0.01
CA ASP A 143 1.25 -5.74 -0.85
C ASP A 143 0.60 -5.58 -2.23
N VAL A 144 1.22 -6.14 -3.28
CA VAL A 144 0.70 -6.02 -4.65
C VAL A 144 0.34 -7.38 -5.24
N ASN A 145 -0.65 -7.39 -6.12
CA ASN A 145 -1.03 -8.56 -6.90
C ASN A 145 -0.82 -8.31 -8.40
N ILE A 146 -0.15 -9.26 -9.05
CA ILE A 146 0.07 -9.30 -10.50
C ILE A 146 -0.63 -10.54 -11.06
N MET A 147 -1.49 -10.37 -12.06
CA MET A 147 -2.16 -11.47 -12.75
C MET A 147 -1.29 -11.95 -13.91
N ALA A 148 -0.94 -13.25 -13.92
CA ALA A 148 -0.03 -13.84 -14.90
C ALA A 148 -0.71 -14.26 -16.22
N LYS A 149 -2.05 -14.41 -16.25
CA LYS A 149 -2.80 -14.98 -17.39
C LYS A 149 -3.20 -13.96 -18.46
N VAL A 150 -3.19 -12.67 -18.14
CA VAL A 150 -3.60 -11.59 -19.06
C VAL A 150 -2.35 -10.96 -19.67
N ASP A 151 -1.51 -11.81 -20.28
CA ASP A 151 -0.30 -11.38 -20.97
C ASP A 151 -0.67 -10.95 -22.39
N LYS A 152 -1.10 -9.69 -22.53
CA LYS A 152 -1.35 -9.08 -23.84
C LYS A 152 -0.05 -8.49 -24.37
N THR A 153 0.31 -8.83 -25.59
CA THR A 153 1.40 -8.16 -26.30
C THR A 153 1.01 -6.71 -26.54
N ASN A 154 1.79 -5.78 -26.00
CA ASN A 154 1.63 -4.35 -26.25
C ASN A 154 2.23 -3.99 -27.62
N TYR A 155 1.73 -2.96 -28.28
CA TYR A 155 2.19 -2.53 -29.60
C TYR A 155 2.70 -1.09 -29.53
N ASP A 156 3.79 -0.79 -30.26
CA ASP A 156 4.37 0.54 -30.34
C ASP A 156 3.53 1.48 -31.24
N LYS A 157 3.98 2.74 -31.38
CA LYS A 157 3.31 3.75 -32.22
C LYS A 157 3.29 3.38 -33.71
N GLN A 158 4.14 2.45 -34.13
CA GLN A 158 4.24 1.94 -35.50
C GLN A 158 3.42 0.65 -35.72
N GLY A 159 2.75 0.14 -34.68
CA GLY A 159 1.98 -1.09 -34.75
C GLY A 159 2.83 -2.37 -34.69
N ASN A 160 4.11 -2.26 -34.32
CA ASN A 160 4.92 -3.44 -34.06
C ASN A 160 4.65 -3.93 -32.64
N PRO A 161 4.62 -5.25 -32.39
CA PRO A 161 4.61 -5.76 -31.02
C PRO A 161 5.84 -5.19 -30.29
N CYS A 162 5.60 -4.48 -29.19
CA CYS A 162 6.64 -4.13 -28.24
C CYS A 162 7.35 -5.43 -27.82
N ASP A 163 8.66 -5.32 -27.63
CA ASP A 163 9.53 -6.41 -27.18
C ASP A 163 8.88 -7.20 -26.03
N ASP A 164 9.11 -8.52 -25.95
CA ASP A 164 8.44 -9.44 -25.01
C ASP A 164 8.53 -8.97 -23.54
N ASN A 165 9.49 -8.09 -23.26
CA ASN A 165 9.70 -7.37 -22.01
C ASN A 165 8.54 -6.44 -21.61
N PHE A 166 7.65 -6.02 -22.52
CA PHE A 166 6.57 -5.06 -22.24
C PHE A 166 5.20 -5.69 -22.00
N SER A 167 5.13 -6.98 -21.67
CA SER A 167 3.85 -7.56 -21.23
C SER A 167 3.27 -6.83 -20.02
N ASP A 168 1.96 -6.89 -19.89
CA ASP A 168 1.21 -6.33 -18.76
C ASP A 168 1.77 -6.78 -17.40
N ALA A 169 2.12 -8.07 -17.29
CA ALA A 169 2.70 -8.64 -16.08
C ALA A 169 4.12 -8.13 -15.80
N LEU A 170 4.98 -8.03 -16.83
CA LEU A 170 6.34 -7.52 -16.67
C LEU A 170 6.37 -6.00 -16.43
N ALA A 171 5.47 -5.24 -17.05
CA ALA A 171 5.28 -3.83 -16.75
C ALA A 171 4.80 -3.62 -15.31
N SER A 172 3.92 -4.50 -14.80
CA SER A 172 3.50 -4.48 -13.41
C SER A 172 4.65 -4.78 -12.45
N LEU A 173 5.46 -5.79 -12.78
CA LEU A 173 6.64 -6.15 -11.99
C LEU A 173 7.67 -5.01 -11.96
N ARG A 174 7.99 -4.41 -13.12
CA ARG A 174 8.86 -3.23 -13.20
C ARG A 174 8.28 -2.05 -12.42
N GLY A 175 6.99 -1.80 -12.56
CA GLY A 175 6.30 -0.71 -11.87
C GLY A 175 6.42 -0.85 -10.35
N PHE A 176 6.26 -2.06 -9.84
CA PHE A 176 6.49 -2.37 -8.42
C PHE A 176 7.95 -2.24 -8.01
N ALA A 177 8.87 -2.84 -8.77
CA ALA A 177 10.31 -2.82 -8.48
C ALA A 177 10.91 -1.41 -8.47
N ASN A 178 10.38 -0.50 -9.29
CA ASN A 178 10.77 0.91 -9.33
C ASN A 178 10.07 1.79 -8.27
N SER A 179 9.12 1.24 -7.52
CA SER A 179 8.45 1.95 -6.43
C SER A 179 9.30 2.00 -5.16
N ARG A 180 8.91 2.85 -4.21
CA ARG A 180 9.53 2.95 -2.88
C ARG A 180 9.04 1.87 -1.91
N LEU A 181 8.09 1.04 -2.33
CA LEU A 181 7.52 0.00 -1.47
C LEU A 181 8.51 -1.14 -1.27
N SER A 182 8.53 -1.65 -0.05
CA SER A 182 9.25 -2.88 0.32
C SER A 182 8.23 -3.85 0.92
N SER A 183 7.45 -4.49 0.05
CA SER A 183 6.31 -5.35 0.39
C SER A 183 6.27 -6.61 -0.47
N SER A 184 5.27 -7.45 -0.25
CA SER A 184 5.14 -8.75 -0.91
C SER A 184 4.46 -8.62 -2.28
N VAL A 185 4.85 -9.48 -3.22
CA VAL A 185 4.19 -9.65 -4.50
C VAL A 185 3.42 -10.97 -4.50
N THR A 186 2.12 -10.90 -4.77
CA THR A 186 1.24 -12.06 -4.99
C THR A 186 1.06 -12.26 -6.49
N LEU A 187 1.31 -13.48 -6.96
CA LEU A 187 1.04 -13.86 -8.35
C LEU A 187 -0.28 -14.64 -8.42
N SER A 188 -1.16 -14.26 -9.34
CA SER A 188 -2.49 -14.86 -9.47
C SER A 188 -2.80 -15.32 -10.89
N ALA A 189 -3.80 -16.21 -11.01
CA ALA A 189 -4.37 -16.74 -12.24
C ALA A 189 -3.48 -17.68 -13.09
N GLY A 190 -2.39 -18.24 -12.56
CA GLY A 190 -1.60 -19.30 -13.20
C GLY A 190 -0.09 -19.03 -13.18
N MET A 191 0.72 -19.95 -13.75
CA MET A 191 2.16 -19.74 -13.92
C MET A 191 2.45 -19.13 -15.30
N SER A 192 3.10 -17.96 -15.34
CA SER A 192 3.73 -17.43 -16.55
C SER A 192 5.23 -17.71 -16.47
N PRO A 193 5.78 -18.70 -17.20
CA PRO A 193 7.21 -19.03 -17.15
C PRO A 193 8.13 -17.81 -17.31
N ARG A 194 7.68 -16.82 -18.10
CA ARG A 194 8.36 -15.53 -18.34
C ARG A 194 8.43 -14.65 -17.08
N LEU A 195 7.34 -14.54 -16.34
CA LEU A 195 7.31 -13.76 -15.10
C LEU A 195 8.20 -14.40 -14.03
N TYR A 196 8.17 -15.73 -13.92
CA TYR A 196 8.99 -16.46 -12.95
C TYR A 196 10.49 -16.40 -13.28
N SER A 197 10.89 -16.34 -14.55
CA SER A 197 12.31 -16.17 -14.91
C SER A 197 12.88 -14.78 -14.56
N TYR A 198 12.01 -13.78 -14.37
CA TYR A 198 12.37 -12.41 -14.00
C TYR A 198 12.40 -12.16 -12.48
N ILE A 199 11.97 -13.14 -11.67
CA ILE A 199 11.89 -13.05 -10.20
C ILE A 199 13.14 -13.70 -9.53
N GLY A 200 14.14 -14.09 -10.32
CA GLY A 200 15.40 -14.69 -9.85
C GLY A 200 16.42 -13.67 -9.34
#